data_AF-M2YLF9-F1
#
_entry.id   AF-M2YLF9-F1
#
_cell.length_a   1.000
_cell.length_b   1.000
_cell.length_c   1.000
_cell.angle_alpha   90.00
_cell.angle_beta   90.00
_cell.angle_gamma   90.00
#
_symmetry.space_group_name_H-M   'P 1'
#
loop_
_entity.id
_entity.type
_entity.pdbx_description
1 polymer ?
#
loop_
_entity_poly.entity_id
_entity_poly.type
_entity_poly.pdbx_seq_one_letter_code
_entity_poly.pdbx_strand_id
1 'polypeptide(L)'
;MPNLVEISKQADPGRPVIFRSHIQIRADLADTPGTPTAGVWEWLWESVKHADIFIAHPVSAFVPSHVNKRALAYMPATTDWLDGLNKEIRDFDNEYYLHEFNTECRRQRMNTLQYPKRDYIVQIARFDPSKGIPDVLASYAEFRRTSEHCRGKKASETPQLVVAGHYSVDDPDGVRVLNQTLELLDGEYSDVKDSVVLMRLGPTDQLLNVLMQNARVALQLSTREGFEVKVSEGLHKGVPVIVTKAGGISLQVQPERSGFIVETGDYKAVAKYLDVLFGDEDRYKEMSKFAASHVSDEVGTVGNAVNWMYLADQMSRGNKIEPNGR
;
A
#
# COMPACT_ATOMS: atom_id res chain seq x y z
N MET A 1 -23.49 3.27 4.57
CA MET A 1 -24.93 3.12 4.85
C MET A 1 -25.15 2.01 5.88
N PRO A 2 -24.82 2.25 7.15
CA PRO A 2 -24.95 1.24 8.23
C PRO A 2 -26.41 0.77 8.44
N ASN A 3 -27.38 1.67 8.26
CA ASN A 3 -28.81 1.41 8.47
C ASN A 3 -29.40 0.34 7.53
N LEU A 4 -28.71 0.00 6.42
CA LEU A 4 -29.17 -1.08 5.53
C LEU A 4 -29.24 -2.43 6.24
N VAL A 5 -28.36 -2.65 7.24
CA VAL A 5 -28.39 -3.87 8.07
C VAL A 5 -29.70 -3.96 8.82
N GLU A 6 -30.06 -2.88 9.53
CA GLU A 6 -31.27 -2.79 10.32
C GLU A 6 -32.53 -2.89 9.46
N ILE A 7 -32.59 -2.14 8.35
CA ILE A 7 -33.70 -2.19 7.39
C ILE A 7 -33.90 -3.61 6.85
N SER A 8 -32.81 -4.32 6.52
CA SER A 8 -32.88 -5.68 6.00
C SER A 8 -33.45 -6.65 7.04
N LYS A 9 -33.00 -6.55 8.30
CA LYS A 9 -33.48 -7.40 9.40
C LYS A 9 -34.90 -7.09 9.82
N GLN A 10 -35.35 -5.83 9.73
CA GLN A 10 -36.74 -5.46 9.99
C GLN A 10 -37.70 -6.02 8.93
N ALA A 11 -37.27 -6.03 7.66
CA ALA A 11 -38.07 -6.59 6.56
C ALA A 11 -38.12 -8.13 6.59
N ASP A 12 -37.02 -8.78 6.99
CA ASP A 12 -36.87 -10.23 7.04
C ASP A 12 -35.84 -10.63 8.12
N PRO A 13 -36.29 -10.95 9.35
CA PRO A 13 -35.38 -11.25 10.47
C PRO A 13 -34.47 -12.46 10.24
N GLY A 14 -34.91 -13.41 9.40
CA GLY A 14 -34.16 -14.61 9.06
C GLY A 14 -33.11 -14.40 7.97
N ARG A 15 -33.12 -13.25 7.29
CA ARG A 15 -32.21 -12.95 6.18
C ARG A 15 -30.76 -12.86 6.67
N PRO A 16 -29.83 -13.61 6.06
CA PRO A 16 -28.40 -13.38 6.24
C PRO A 16 -27.98 -11.97 5.84
N VAL A 17 -27.28 -11.27 6.73
CA VAL A 17 -26.69 -9.95 6.47
C VAL A 17 -25.22 -9.97 6.84
N ILE A 18 -24.37 -9.60 5.87
CA ILE A 18 -22.93 -9.48 6.05
C ILE A 18 -22.57 -7.99 5.99
N PHE A 19 -21.85 -7.50 6.99
CA PHE A 19 -21.30 -6.16 7.01
C PHE A 19 -19.79 -6.20 6.74
N ARG A 20 -19.34 -5.61 5.63
CA ARG A 20 -17.91 -5.50 5.29
C ARG A 20 -17.41 -4.08 5.57
N SER A 21 -16.47 -3.96 6.50
CA SER A 21 -15.74 -2.71 6.75
C SER A 21 -14.52 -2.62 5.82
N HIS A 22 -14.49 -1.58 4.98
CA HIS A 22 -13.35 -1.21 4.14
C HIS A 22 -12.51 -0.07 4.74
N ILE A 23 -12.90 0.44 5.90
CA ILE A 23 -12.23 1.58 6.55
C ILE A 23 -11.39 1.13 7.73
N GLN A 24 -10.32 1.88 7.98
CA GLN A 24 -9.53 1.74 9.18
C GLN A 24 -10.28 2.41 10.35
N ILE A 25 -10.81 1.60 11.26
CA ILE A 25 -11.40 2.11 12.51
C ILE A 25 -10.28 2.16 13.55
N ARG A 26 -10.10 3.31 14.20
CA ARG A 26 -9.17 3.41 15.34
C ARG A 26 -9.81 2.78 16.56
N ALA A 27 -9.64 1.47 16.75
CA ALA A 27 -10.26 0.74 17.85
C ALA A 27 -9.88 1.34 19.20
N ASP A 28 -8.62 1.77 19.37
CA ASP A 28 -8.14 2.45 20.57
C ASP A 28 -8.95 3.71 20.92
N LEU A 29 -9.35 4.50 19.92
CA LEU A 29 -10.18 5.68 20.12
C LEU A 29 -11.67 5.32 20.21
N ALA A 30 -12.14 4.38 19.39
CA ALA A 30 -13.54 3.94 19.34
C ALA A 30 -13.96 3.25 20.65
N ASP A 31 -13.04 2.53 21.30
CA ASP A 31 -13.25 1.86 22.58
C ASP A 31 -13.04 2.79 23.78
N THR A 32 -12.57 4.04 23.58
CA THR A 32 -12.38 5.02 24.66
C THR A 32 -13.61 5.94 24.76
N PRO A 33 -14.46 5.80 25.79
CA PRO A 33 -15.68 6.59 25.93
C PRO A 33 -15.38 8.09 25.99
N GLY A 34 -16.25 8.89 25.38
CA GLY A 34 -16.13 10.35 25.36
C GLY A 34 -15.20 10.91 24.27
N THR A 35 -14.51 10.07 23.50
CA THR A 35 -13.84 10.54 22.28
C THR A 35 -14.87 10.78 21.15
N PRO A 36 -14.61 11.70 20.22
CA PRO A 36 -15.45 11.85 19.04
C PRO A 36 -15.58 10.55 18.23
N THR A 37 -14.50 9.77 18.14
CA THR A 37 -14.48 8.48 17.45
C THR A 37 -15.42 7.47 18.11
N ALA A 38 -15.44 7.40 19.45
CA ALA A 38 -16.36 6.53 20.17
C ALA A 38 -17.82 6.89 19.90
N GLY A 39 -18.18 8.18 19.95
CA GLY A 39 -19.56 8.60 19.64
C GLY A 39 -20.00 8.26 18.21
N VAL A 40 -19.10 8.43 17.23
CA VAL A 40 -19.39 8.03 15.84
C VAL A 40 -19.49 6.51 15.72
N TRP A 41 -18.62 5.75 16.39
CA TRP A 41 -18.66 4.29 16.38
C TRP A 41 -19.91 3.74 17.03
N GLU A 42 -20.33 4.27 18.18
CA GLU A 42 -21.57 3.90 18.86
C GLU A 42 -22.78 4.08 17.93
N TRP A 43 -22.88 5.24 17.27
CA TRP A 43 -23.93 5.51 16.29
C TRP A 43 -23.92 4.51 15.13
N LEU A 44 -22.75 4.17 14.59
CA LEU A 44 -22.62 3.15 13.55
C LEU A 44 -23.04 1.75 14.07
N TRP A 45 -22.57 1.41 15.27
CA TRP A 45 -22.73 0.09 15.86
C TRP A 45 -24.19 -0.23 16.18
N GLU A 46 -25.02 0.78 16.48
CA GLU A 46 -26.46 0.60 16.70
C GLU A 46 -27.16 -0.13 15.55
N SER A 47 -26.78 0.12 14.30
CA SER A 47 -27.31 -0.64 13.16
C SER A 47 -26.45 -1.87 12.81
N VAL A 48 -25.13 -1.76 12.91
CA VAL A 48 -24.20 -2.82 12.45
C VAL A 48 -24.21 -4.07 13.33
N LYS A 49 -24.52 -3.94 14.63
CA LYS A 49 -24.59 -5.06 15.59
C LYS A 49 -25.58 -6.16 15.20
N HIS A 50 -26.50 -5.87 14.29
CA HIS A 50 -27.51 -6.78 13.78
C HIS A 50 -27.04 -7.64 12.59
N ALA A 51 -25.85 -7.39 12.06
CA ALA A 51 -25.27 -8.23 11.01
C ALA A 51 -24.89 -9.61 11.58
N ASP A 52 -25.08 -10.67 10.79
CA ASP A 52 -24.71 -12.03 11.18
C ASP A 52 -23.19 -12.24 11.10
N ILE A 53 -22.54 -11.55 10.16
CA ILE A 53 -21.09 -11.56 9.97
C ILE A 53 -20.58 -10.12 9.82
N PHE A 54 -19.50 -9.82 10.53
CA PHE A 54 -18.73 -8.58 10.40
C PHE A 54 -17.36 -8.92 9.81
N ILE A 55 -17.06 -8.38 8.63
CA ILE A 55 -15.79 -8.64 7.94
C ILE A 55 -14.91 -7.40 7.99
N ALA A 56 -13.67 -7.55 8.49
CA ALA A 56 -12.67 -6.49 8.54
C ALA A 56 -11.41 -6.86 7.74
N HIS A 57 -10.54 -5.90 7.47
CA HIS A 57 -9.16 -6.19 7.08
C HIS A 57 -8.47 -7.01 8.18
N PRO A 58 -7.47 -7.86 7.86
CA PRO A 58 -6.81 -8.78 8.79
C PRO A 58 -5.89 -8.06 9.80
N VAL A 59 -6.37 -6.98 10.41
CA VAL A 59 -5.65 -6.16 11.38
C VAL A 59 -6.56 -5.98 12.59
N SER A 60 -6.27 -6.73 13.66
CA SER A 60 -7.09 -6.75 14.87
C SER A 60 -7.23 -5.38 15.53
N ALA A 61 -6.21 -4.52 15.42
CA ALA A 61 -6.24 -3.14 15.91
C ALA A 61 -7.30 -2.26 15.23
N PHE A 62 -7.92 -2.71 14.12
CA PHE A 62 -9.01 -2.00 13.44
C PHE A 62 -10.40 -2.53 13.78
N VAL A 63 -10.50 -3.44 14.74
CA VAL A 63 -11.76 -4.02 15.15
C VAL A 63 -12.06 -3.57 16.59
N PRO A 64 -13.05 -2.67 16.79
CA PRO A 64 -13.47 -2.27 18.12
C PRO A 64 -13.92 -3.46 18.98
N SER A 65 -13.72 -3.35 20.28
CA SER A 65 -13.99 -4.40 21.27
C SER A 65 -15.45 -4.88 21.31
N HIS A 66 -16.40 -4.02 20.89
CA HIS A 66 -17.82 -4.34 20.79
C HIS A 66 -18.15 -5.40 19.73
N VAL A 67 -17.28 -5.61 18.73
CA VAL A 67 -17.52 -6.60 17.67
C VAL A 67 -17.39 -8.01 18.24
N ASN A 68 -18.48 -8.78 18.17
CA ASN A 68 -18.49 -10.17 18.64
C ASN A 68 -17.52 -11.02 17.81
N LYS A 69 -16.52 -11.62 18.47
CA LYS A 69 -15.53 -12.49 17.83
C LYS A 69 -16.16 -13.64 17.04
N ARG A 70 -17.28 -14.21 17.51
CA ARG A 70 -17.95 -15.31 16.80
C ARG A 70 -18.47 -14.88 15.43
N ALA A 71 -18.83 -13.61 15.25
CA ALA A 71 -19.31 -13.05 14.00
C ALA A 71 -18.19 -12.38 13.17
N LEU A 72 -16.99 -12.22 13.73
CA LEU A 72 -15.87 -11.55 13.08
C LEU A 72 -15.17 -12.49 12.10
N ALA A 73 -15.05 -12.07 10.83
CA ALA A 73 -14.18 -12.66 9.81
C ALA A 73 -13.12 -11.65 9.35
N TYR A 74 -11.99 -12.16 8.89
CA TYR A 74 -10.98 -11.36 8.21
C TYR A 74 -10.95 -11.64 6.72
N MET A 75 -10.94 -10.56 5.92
CA MET A 75 -10.66 -10.64 4.49
C MET A 75 -9.74 -9.48 4.11
N PRO A 76 -8.64 -9.70 3.38
CA PRO A 76 -7.72 -8.64 2.98
C PRO A 76 -8.37 -7.66 1.99
N ALA A 77 -7.70 -6.53 1.74
CA ALA A 77 -8.00 -5.75 0.55
C ALA A 77 -7.46 -6.52 -0.67
N THR A 78 -8.12 -6.38 -1.81
CA THR A 78 -7.77 -7.13 -3.02
C THR A 78 -7.49 -6.22 -4.17
N THR A 79 -6.73 -6.72 -5.14
CA THR A 79 -6.45 -6.06 -6.41
C THR A 79 -6.70 -7.04 -7.56
N ASP A 80 -6.78 -6.54 -8.78
CA ASP A 80 -7.06 -7.36 -9.95
C ASP A 80 -5.82 -7.45 -10.83
N TRP A 81 -5.33 -8.67 -11.05
CA TRP A 81 -4.14 -8.91 -11.87
C TRP A 81 -4.31 -8.52 -13.35
N LEU A 82 -5.55 -8.28 -13.80
CA LEU A 82 -5.88 -7.92 -15.18
C LEU A 82 -6.32 -6.45 -15.33
N ASP A 83 -6.33 -5.66 -14.26
CA ASP A 83 -6.66 -4.24 -14.33
C ASP A 83 -5.52 -3.37 -14.90
N GLY A 84 -5.75 -2.07 -14.98
CA GLY A 84 -4.75 -1.13 -15.46
C GLY A 84 -3.48 -1.03 -14.60
N LEU A 85 -3.58 -1.37 -13.31
CA LEU A 85 -2.50 -1.27 -12.32
C LEU A 85 -1.59 -2.51 -12.30
N ASN A 86 -2.08 -3.65 -12.77
CA ASN A 86 -1.37 -4.92 -12.61
C ASN A 86 -1.22 -5.77 -13.85
N LYS A 87 -2.04 -5.57 -14.89
CA LYS A 87 -1.90 -6.36 -16.11
C LYS A 87 -0.47 -6.29 -16.63
N GLU A 88 0.00 -7.42 -17.17
CA GLU A 88 1.28 -7.46 -17.84
C GLU A 88 1.29 -6.48 -19.01
N ILE A 89 2.33 -5.63 -19.07
CA ILE A 89 2.49 -4.61 -20.10
C ILE A 89 3.62 -5.05 -21.02
N ARG A 90 3.31 -5.16 -22.32
CA ARG A 90 4.31 -5.49 -23.37
C ARG A 90 5.37 -4.40 -23.44
N ASP A 91 6.58 -4.74 -23.85
CA ASP A 91 7.72 -3.82 -23.93
C ASP A 91 7.41 -2.50 -24.67
N PHE A 92 6.70 -2.56 -25.81
CA PHE A 92 6.30 -1.36 -26.56
C PHE A 92 5.37 -0.44 -25.75
N ASP A 93 4.37 -1.02 -25.06
CA ASP A 93 3.44 -0.25 -24.23
C ASP A 93 4.18 0.28 -22.98
N ASN A 94 5.15 -0.47 -22.47
CA ASN A 94 6.00 -0.07 -21.34
C ASN A 94 6.82 1.18 -21.68
N GLU A 95 7.51 1.17 -22.83
CA GLU A 95 8.26 2.32 -23.34
C GLU A 95 7.35 3.54 -23.57
N TYR A 96 6.15 3.31 -24.13
CA TYR A 96 5.16 4.37 -24.32
C TYR A 96 4.75 5.03 -22.99
N TYR A 97 4.35 4.27 -21.99
CA TYR A 97 3.90 4.84 -20.71
C TYR A 97 5.06 5.47 -19.91
N LEU A 98 6.29 4.95 -20.01
CA LEU A 98 7.47 5.60 -19.43
C LEU A 98 7.81 6.92 -20.15
N HIS A 99 7.59 6.98 -21.46
CA HIS A 99 7.70 8.24 -22.22
C HIS A 99 6.64 9.24 -21.76
N GLU A 100 5.38 8.82 -21.66
CA GLU A 100 4.27 9.66 -21.19
C GLU A 100 4.52 10.16 -19.77
N PHE A 101 5.00 9.30 -18.87
CA PHE A 101 5.41 9.70 -17.53
C PHE A 101 6.47 10.81 -17.56
N ASN A 102 7.51 10.66 -18.37
CA ASN A 102 8.55 11.68 -18.51
C ASN A 102 8.07 12.97 -19.17
N THR A 103 7.10 12.89 -20.08
CA THR A 103 6.42 14.06 -20.64
C THR A 103 5.65 14.82 -19.55
N GLU A 104 4.95 14.08 -18.70
CA GLU A 104 4.22 14.64 -17.57
C GLU A 104 5.17 15.27 -16.53
N CYS A 105 6.31 14.63 -16.24
CA CYS A 105 7.37 15.23 -15.41
C CYS A 105 7.79 16.60 -15.94
N ARG A 106 8.10 16.70 -17.24
CA ARG A 106 8.51 17.98 -17.86
C ARG A 106 7.41 19.02 -17.81
N ARG A 107 6.15 18.62 -18.04
CA ARG A 107 4.99 19.51 -17.94
C ARG A 107 4.85 20.13 -16.55
N GLN A 108 5.10 19.33 -15.51
CA GLN A 108 5.08 19.76 -14.11
C GLN A 108 6.42 20.37 -13.62
N ARG A 109 7.43 20.50 -14.51
CA ARG A 109 8.79 20.99 -14.18
C ARG A 109 9.50 20.16 -13.10
N MET A 110 9.22 18.86 -13.09
CA MET A 110 9.86 17.87 -12.21
C MET A 110 11.03 17.18 -12.93
N ASN A 111 11.91 16.56 -12.15
CA ASN A 111 12.96 15.69 -12.68
C ASN A 111 12.34 14.53 -13.47
N THR A 112 13.07 14.06 -14.48
CA THR A 112 12.64 12.94 -15.33
C THR A 112 13.31 11.64 -14.90
N LEU A 113 12.62 10.52 -15.09
CA LEU A 113 13.14 9.18 -14.88
C LEU A 113 14.03 8.75 -16.06
N GLN A 114 15.24 8.32 -15.76
CA GLN A 114 16.28 7.92 -16.72
C GLN A 114 16.38 6.40 -16.84
N TYR A 115 15.25 5.70 -16.79
CA TYR A 115 15.19 4.26 -17.04
C TYR A 115 15.25 3.97 -18.55
N PRO A 116 15.95 2.91 -19.03
CA PRO A 116 16.67 1.88 -18.27
C PRO A 116 18.14 2.20 -17.96
N LYS A 117 18.61 3.42 -18.21
CA LYS A 117 20.03 3.80 -17.96
C LYS A 117 20.38 3.83 -16.48
N ARG A 118 19.40 4.14 -15.63
CA ARG A 118 19.51 4.17 -14.18
C ARG A 118 18.37 3.36 -13.60
N ASP A 119 18.71 2.44 -12.71
CA ASP A 119 17.73 1.79 -11.83
C ASP A 119 17.06 2.82 -10.93
N TYR A 120 15.95 2.43 -10.30
CA TYR A 120 15.26 3.31 -9.38
C TYR A 120 14.54 2.55 -8.28
N ILE A 121 14.36 3.27 -7.17
CA ILE A 121 13.55 2.91 -6.03
C ILE A 121 12.21 3.62 -6.20
N VAL A 122 11.09 2.97 -5.91
CA VAL A 122 9.76 3.56 -6.08
C VAL A 122 8.97 3.52 -4.77
N GLN A 123 8.21 4.57 -4.47
CA GLN A 123 7.06 4.50 -3.56
C GLN A 123 5.82 4.98 -4.32
N ILE A 124 4.87 4.07 -4.54
CA ILE A 124 3.56 4.40 -5.12
C ILE A 124 2.55 4.65 -4.01
N ALA A 125 2.28 5.91 -3.72
CA ALA A 125 1.36 6.32 -2.66
C ALA A 125 0.77 7.71 -2.93
N ARG A 126 -0.40 7.98 -2.34
CA ARG A 126 -0.93 9.36 -2.29
C ARG A 126 0.03 10.25 -1.50
N PHE A 127 0.02 11.54 -1.80
CA PHE A 127 0.79 12.55 -1.05
C PHE A 127 0.07 12.90 0.25
N ASP A 128 0.02 11.94 1.16
CA ASP A 128 -0.67 12.04 2.45
C ASP A 128 0.35 11.95 3.60
N PRO A 129 0.19 12.70 4.70
CA PRO A 129 1.14 12.70 5.82
C PRO A 129 1.38 11.31 6.43
N SER A 130 0.44 10.38 6.30
CA SER A 130 0.57 9.01 6.80
C SER A 130 1.46 8.12 5.93
N LYS A 131 1.81 8.52 4.70
CA LYS A 131 2.55 7.68 3.74
C LYS A 131 4.07 7.69 3.91
N GLY A 132 4.59 8.37 4.94
CA GLY A 132 6.00 8.31 5.32
C GLY A 132 6.97 8.88 4.27
N ILE A 133 6.51 9.81 3.43
CA ILE A 133 7.37 10.43 2.39
C ILE A 133 8.65 11.08 2.98
N PRO A 134 8.63 11.74 4.16
CA PRO A 134 9.87 12.21 4.78
C PRO A 134 10.87 11.09 5.08
N ASP A 135 10.40 9.94 5.57
CA ASP A 135 11.24 8.77 5.85
C ASP A 135 11.79 8.17 4.56
N VAL A 136 11.04 8.21 3.45
CA VAL A 136 11.52 7.81 2.12
C VAL A 136 12.69 8.68 1.66
N LEU A 137 12.56 10.01 1.80
CA LEU A 137 13.64 10.94 1.45
C LEU A 137 14.87 10.71 2.34
N ALA A 138 14.68 10.59 3.65
CA ALA A 138 15.75 10.33 4.60
C ALA A 138 16.48 9.00 4.29
N SER A 139 15.72 7.95 3.99
CA SER A 139 16.26 6.63 3.65
C SER A 139 17.08 6.68 2.36
N TYR A 140 16.56 7.35 1.34
CA TYR A 140 17.25 7.50 0.07
C TYR A 140 18.51 8.35 0.21
N ALA A 141 18.45 9.46 0.94
CA ALA A 141 19.61 10.30 1.20
C ALA A 141 20.69 9.54 1.98
N GLU A 142 20.32 8.84 3.04
CA GLU A 142 21.23 7.99 3.82
C GLU A 142 21.87 6.91 2.93
N PHE A 143 21.08 6.21 2.12
CA PHE A 143 21.58 5.24 1.13
C PHE A 143 22.59 5.89 0.18
N ARG A 144 22.25 7.05 -0.42
CA ARG A 144 23.12 7.78 -1.35
C ARG A 144 24.44 8.22 -0.71
N ARG A 145 24.43 8.58 0.57
CA ARG A 145 25.59 9.08 1.32
C ARG A 145 26.49 7.96 1.85
N THR A 146 25.92 6.81 2.21
CA THR A 146 26.62 5.76 2.98
C THR A 146 26.93 4.50 2.18
N SER A 147 26.10 4.12 1.21
CA SER A 147 26.23 2.88 0.43
C SER A 147 27.50 2.85 -0.39
N GLU A 148 28.19 1.70 -0.42
CA GLU A 148 29.34 1.49 -1.32
C GLU A 148 28.92 1.54 -2.80
N HIS A 149 27.67 1.20 -3.09
CA HIS A 149 27.10 1.29 -4.43
C HIS A 149 26.96 2.75 -4.89
N CYS A 150 26.80 3.72 -3.99
CA CYS A 150 26.50 5.12 -4.34
C CYS A 150 27.57 6.15 -3.95
N ARG A 151 28.27 5.94 -2.84
CA ARG A 151 29.12 6.94 -2.20
C ARG A 151 30.26 7.36 -3.14
N GLY A 152 30.37 8.67 -3.38
CA GLY A 152 31.40 9.26 -4.24
C GLY A 152 31.13 9.13 -5.75
N LYS A 153 30.04 8.46 -6.17
CA LYS A 153 29.63 8.38 -7.57
C LYS A 153 28.78 9.59 -7.98
N LYS A 154 28.78 9.91 -9.28
CA LYS A 154 27.94 10.98 -9.81
C LYS A 154 26.47 10.57 -9.78
N ALA A 155 25.57 11.54 -9.77
CA ALA A 155 24.13 11.29 -9.88
C ALA A 155 23.78 10.38 -11.07
N SER A 156 24.44 10.53 -12.23
CA SER A 156 24.20 9.69 -13.41
C SER A 156 24.53 8.21 -13.23
N GLU A 157 25.31 7.84 -12.21
CA GLU A 157 25.83 6.48 -11.97
C GLU A 157 25.15 5.79 -10.78
N THR A 158 24.05 6.36 -10.30
CA THR A 158 23.38 5.94 -9.06
C THR A 158 21.87 5.86 -9.27
N PRO A 159 21.15 5.02 -8.51
CA PRO A 159 19.72 4.84 -8.69
C PRO A 159 18.93 6.13 -8.45
N GLN A 160 17.79 6.28 -9.11
CA GLN A 160 16.82 7.35 -8.81
C GLN A 160 15.85 6.95 -7.71
N LEU A 161 15.19 7.94 -7.13
CA LEU A 161 14.02 7.75 -6.28
C LEU A 161 12.79 8.29 -7.02
N VAL A 162 11.73 7.51 -7.12
CA VAL A 162 10.43 7.92 -7.64
C VAL A 162 9.40 7.85 -6.52
N VAL A 163 8.77 8.97 -6.21
CA VAL A 163 7.57 9.02 -5.35
C VAL A 163 6.42 9.50 -6.20
N ALA A 164 5.48 8.60 -6.50
CA ALA A 164 4.39 8.89 -7.40
C ALA A 164 3.05 8.39 -6.87
N GLY A 165 1.97 9.04 -7.25
CA GLY A 165 0.63 8.57 -6.93
C GLY A 165 -0.44 9.42 -7.59
N HIS A 166 -1.65 8.89 -7.66
CA HIS A 166 -2.77 9.66 -8.18
C HIS A 166 -3.10 10.84 -7.26
N TYR A 167 -3.37 12.00 -7.85
CA TYR A 167 -4.01 13.08 -7.10
C TYR A 167 -5.52 12.83 -6.98
N SER A 168 -6.10 13.30 -5.88
CA SER A 168 -7.54 13.49 -5.74
C SER A 168 -7.84 14.99 -5.77
N VAL A 169 -8.96 15.37 -6.40
CA VAL A 169 -9.40 16.77 -6.49
C VAL A 169 -9.80 17.30 -5.11
N ASP A 170 -10.28 16.42 -4.23
CA ASP A 170 -10.80 16.75 -2.90
C ASP A 170 -9.75 16.58 -1.78
N ASP A 171 -8.46 16.48 -2.13
CA ASP A 171 -7.37 16.20 -1.18
C ASP A 171 -6.46 17.43 -0.98
N PRO A 172 -6.80 18.33 -0.02
CA PRO A 172 -6.02 19.52 0.27
C PRO A 172 -4.64 19.20 0.85
N ASP A 173 -4.49 18.04 1.51
CA ASP A 173 -3.23 17.62 2.10
C ASP A 173 -2.22 17.23 1.01
N GLY A 174 -2.69 16.67 -0.11
CA GLY A 174 -1.88 16.33 -1.29
C GLY A 174 -0.94 17.45 -1.77
N VAL A 175 -1.43 18.68 -1.85
CA VAL A 175 -0.62 19.84 -2.28
C VAL A 175 0.37 20.24 -1.20
N ARG A 176 -0.07 20.25 0.06
CA ARG A 176 0.78 20.62 1.21
C ARG A 176 1.97 19.66 1.33
N VAL A 177 1.72 18.35 1.27
CA VAL A 177 2.77 17.33 1.39
C VAL A 177 3.75 17.42 0.23
N LEU A 178 3.30 17.65 -1.00
CA LEU A 178 4.20 17.87 -2.14
C LEU A 178 5.12 19.08 -1.91
N ASN A 179 4.58 20.22 -1.49
CA ASN A 179 5.37 21.42 -1.25
C ASN A 179 6.39 21.22 -0.12
N GLN A 180 5.98 20.59 0.99
CA GLN A 180 6.91 20.23 2.09
C GLN A 180 8.03 19.31 1.60
N THR A 181 7.70 18.36 0.72
CA THR A 181 8.69 17.44 0.15
C THR A 181 9.69 18.19 -0.74
N LEU A 182 9.22 19.17 -1.54
CA LEU A 182 10.09 20.03 -2.36
C LEU A 182 10.99 20.93 -1.49
N GLU A 183 10.45 21.50 -0.41
CA GLU A 183 11.23 22.31 0.55
C GLU A 183 12.36 21.48 1.20
N LEU A 184 12.07 20.23 1.59
CA LEU A 184 13.09 19.31 2.11
C LEU A 184 14.17 19.00 1.06
N LEU A 185 13.80 18.84 -0.21
CA LEU A 185 14.75 18.65 -1.31
C LEU A 185 15.57 19.90 -1.63
N ASP A 186 15.01 21.10 -1.44
CA ASP A 186 15.74 22.36 -1.63
C ASP A 186 16.69 22.68 -0.46
N GLY A 187 16.38 22.18 0.74
CA GLY A 187 17.19 22.33 1.94
C GLY A 187 18.03 21.10 2.25
N GLU A 188 17.53 20.28 3.19
CA GLU A 188 18.25 19.16 3.84
C GLU A 188 18.77 18.09 2.86
N TYR A 189 18.06 17.87 1.76
CA TYR A 189 18.36 16.83 0.77
C TYR A 189 18.77 17.38 -0.60
N SER A 190 19.30 18.61 -0.62
CA SER A 190 19.76 19.28 -1.85
C SER A 190 20.87 18.54 -2.60
N ASP A 191 21.66 17.72 -1.90
CA ASP A 191 22.71 16.87 -2.48
C ASP A 191 22.16 15.70 -3.32
N VAL A 192 20.93 15.25 -3.07
CA VAL A 192 20.29 14.13 -3.79
C VAL A 192 19.12 14.55 -4.68
N LYS A 193 18.69 15.82 -4.59
CA LYS A 193 17.52 16.38 -5.27
C LYS A 193 17.41 16.00 -6.74
N ASP A 194 18.50 16.10 -7.51
CA ASP A 194 18.51 15.84 -8.95
C ASP A 194 18.24 14.37 -9.31
N SER A 195 18.26 13.47 -8.34
CA SER A 195 17.93 12.05 -8.51
C SER A 195 16.54 11.67 -8.00
N VAL A 196 15.79 12.62 -7.43
CA VAL A 196 14.44 12.40 -6.91
C VAL A 196 13.40 12.91 -7.92
N VAL A 197 12.43 12.07 -8.26
CA VAL A 197 11.30 12.34 -9.13
C VAL A 197 10.02 12.27 -8.31
N LEU A 198 9.34 13.41 -8.12
CA LEU A 198 8.08 13.51 -7.41
C LEU A 198 6.95 13.76 -8.39
N MET A 199 5.94 12.90 -8.42
CA MET A 199 4.85 13.02 -9.38
C MET A 199 3.46 12.78 -8.77
N ARG A 200 2.59 13.79 -8.90
CA ARG A 200 1.14 13.62 -8.72
C ARG A 200 0.52 13.39 -10.10
N LEU A 201 0.08 12.17 -10.36
CA LEU A 201 -0.39 11.72 -11.67
C LEU A 201 -1.92 11.78 -11.78
N GLY A 202 -2.42 11.94 -13.00
CA GLY A 202 -3.85 11.80 -13.32
C GLY A 202 -4.32 10.35 -13.21
N PRO A 203 -5.61 10.07 -13.47
CA PRO A 203 -6.21 8.75 -13.32
C PRO A 203 -5.82 7.82 -14.48
N THR A 204 -4.53 7.53 -14.62
CA THR A 204 -3.98 6.62 -15.65
C THR A 204 -3.17 5.56 -14.95
N ASP A 205 -3.85 4.47 -14.59
CA ASP A 205 -3.31 3.35 -13.83
C ASP A 205 -2.03 2.77 -14.43
N GLN A 206 -1.94 2.72 -15.77
CA GLN A 206 -0.79 2.16 -16.46
C GLN A 206 0.50 2.91 -16.17
N LEU A 207 0.45 4.21 -15.87
CA LEU A 207 1.63 4.96 -15.44
C LEU A 207 2.16 4.43 -14.11
N LEU A 208 1.29 4.14 -13.14
CA LEU A 208 1.70 3.55 -11.88
C LEU A 208 2.14 2.09 -12.04
N ASN A 209 1.50 1.35 -12.94
CA ASN A 209 1.88 -0.03 -13.27
C ASN A 209 3.31 -0.09 -13.82
N VAL A 210 3.64 0.71 -14.85
CA VAL A 210 4.98 0.70 -15.43
C VAL A 210 6.05 1.16 -14.44
N LEU A 211 5.73 2.11 -13.56
CA LEU A 211 6.65 2.54 -12.50
C LEU A 211 6.87 1.46 -11.45
N MET A 212 5.84 0.71 -11.08
CA MET A 212 6.02 -0.40 -10.14
C MET A 212 6.80 -1.53 -10.81
N GLN A 213 6.39 -2.01 -11.99
CA GLN A 213 6.96 -3.22 -12.59
C GLN A 213 8.44 -3.11 -12.96
N ASN A 214 8.92 -1.91 -13.32
CA ASN A 214 10.31 -1.69 -13.70
C ASN A 214 11.18 -1.19 -12.54
N ALA A 215 10.62 -1.00 -11.34
CA ALA A 215 11.38 -0.56 -10.19
C ALA A 215 12.31 -1.68 -9.72
N ARG A 216 13.50 -1.30 -9.26
CA ARG A 216 14.41 -2.25 -8.63
C ARG A 216 13.90 -2.64 -7.24
N VAL A 217 13.45 -1.66 -6.45
CA VAL A 217 12.93 -1.86 -5.09
C VAL A 217 11.72 -0.98 -4.90
N ALA A 218 10.68 -1.51 -4.28
CA ALA A 218 9.52 -0.74 -3.86
C ALA A 218 9.57 -0.46 -2.35
N LEU A 219 9.24 0.76 -1.96
CA LEU A 219 9.10 1.17 -0.58
C LEU A 219 7.62 1.32 -0.24
N GLN A 220 7.26 0.94 0.99
CA GLN A 220 5.98 1.33 1.58
C GLN A 220 6.20 1.71 3.04
N LEU A 221 6.63 2.96 3.26
CA LEU A 221 7.07 3.43 4.58
C LEU A 221 5.96 4.15 5.37
N SER A 222 4.70 3.83 5.11
CA SER A 222 3.56 4.45 5.80
C SER A 222 3.71 4.34 7.32
N THR A 223 3.38 5.41 8.03
CA THR A 223 3.35 5.44 9.50
C THR A 223 2.09 4.82 10.05
N ARG A 224 0.99 4.88 9.28
CA ARG A 224 -0.33 4.33 9.60
C ARG A 224 -0.99 3.85 8.33
N GLU A 225 -1.48 2.63 8.34
CA GLU A 225 -2.08 2.05 7.14
C GLU A 225 -3.01 0.88 7.46
N GLY A 226 -3.95 0.61 6.55
CA GLY A 226 -4.82 -0.55 6.52
C GLY A 226 -4.06 -1.83 6.16
N PHE A 227 -4.52 -2.49 5.08
CA PHE A 227 -3.80 -3.58 4.44
C PHE A 227 -2.74 -3.06 3.46
N GLU A 228 -3.08 -2.05 2.65
CA GLU A 228 -2.24 -1.49 1.58
C GLU A 228 -1.80 -2.50 0.53
N VAL A 229 -2.66 -2.64 -0.47
CA VAL A 229 -2.51 -3.62 -1.53
C VAL A 229 -1.32 -3.33 -2.45
N LYS A 230 -0.78 -2.10 -2.46
CA LYS A 230 0.43 -1.75 -3.24
C LYS A 230 1.64 -2.63 -2.91
N VAL A 231 1.70 -3.18 -1.70
CA VAL A 231 2.73 -4.16 -1.32
C VAL A 231 2.56 -5.46 -2.10
N SER A 232 1.35 -6.04 -2.09
CA SER A 232 1.03 -7.23 -2.89
C SER A 232 1.24 -7.00 -4.39
N GLU A 233 0.89 -5.82 -4.91
CA GLU A 233 1.07 -5.49 -6.32
C GLU A 233 2.54 -5.40 -6.75
N GLY A 234 3.42 -4.89 -5.87
CA GLY A 234 4.86 -4.87 -6.10
C GLY A 234 5.45 -6.27 -6.05
N LEU A 235 5.10 -7.03 -5.00
CA LEU A 235 5.52 -8.42 -4.85
C LEU A 235 5.11 -9.29 -6.03
N HIS A 236 3.87 -9.15 -6.52
CA HIS A 236 3.34 -9.90 -7.65
C HIS A 236 4.12 -9.65 -8.94
N LYS A 237 4.66 -8.43 -9.10
CA LYS A 237 5.55 -8.04 -10.21
C LYS A 237 7.00 -8.48 -10.02
N GLY A 238 7.30 -9.24 -8.96
CA GLY A 238 8.65 -9.67 -8.61
C GLY A 238 9.53 -8.55 -8.08
N VAL A 239 8.95 -7.45 -7.60
CA VAL A 239 9.69 -6.31 -7.05
C VAL A 239 9.83 -6.49 -5.55
N PRO A 240 11.06 -6.67 -5.02
CA PRO A 240 11.28 -6.71 -3.59
C PRO A 240 10.80 -5.43 -2.90
N VAL A 241 10.18 -5.60 -1.74
CA VAL A 241 9.60 -4.49 -0.98
C VAL A 241 10.37 -4.22 0.33
N ILE A 242 10.52 -2.97 0.71
CA ILE A 242 10.92 -2.59 2.08
C ILE A 242 9.77 -1.82 2.71
N VAL A 243 9.25 -2.34 3.81
CA VAL A 243 7.99 -1.86 4.38
C VAL A 243 8.10 -1.60 5.87
N THR A 244 7.27 -0.71 6.41
CA THR A 244 7.15 -0.51 7.85
C THR A 244 6.25 -1.56 8.51
N LYS A 245 6.38 -1.72 9.83
CA LYS A 245 5.46 -2.53 10.66
C LYS A 245 4.08 -1.88 10.88
N ALA A 246 3.75 -0.80 10.17
CA ALA A 246 2.50 -0.09 10.37
C ALA A 246 1.29 -0.92 9.87
N GLY A 247 0.31 -1.12 10.76
CA GLY A 247 -0.95 -1.77 10.41
C GLY A 247 -0.79 -3.17 9.84
N GLY A 248 -1.45 -3.44 8.71
CA GLY A 248 -1.44 -4.73 8.02
C GLY A 248 -0.42 -4.86 6.89
N ILE A 249 0.45 -3.86 6.69
CA ILE A 249 1.46 -3.84 5.63
C ILE A 249 2.39 -5.06 5.74
N SER A 250 2.87 -5.35 6.95
CA SER A 250 3.81 -6.43 7.24
C SER A 250 3.25 -7.84 6.97
N LEU A 251 1.92 -8.00 6.96
CA LEU A 251 1.26 -9.31 6.76
C LEU A 251 1.48 -9.87 5.35
N GLN A 252 1.82 -9.02 4.38
CA GLN A 252 2.04 -9.38 2.99
C GLN A 252 3.48 -9.81 2.71
N VAL A 253 4.42 -9.52 3.61
CA VAL A 253 5.87 -9.68 3.38
C VAL A 253 6.41 -10.88 4.14
N GLN A 254 7.18 -11.73 3.48
CA GLN A 254 7.99 -12.75 4.15
C GLN A 254 9.40 -12.17 4.38
N PRO A 255 9.78 -11.88 5.64
CA PRO A 255 11.03 -11.21 5.95
C PRO A 255 12.23 -11.92 5.32
N GLU A 256 13.09 -11.13 4.68
CA GLU A 256 14.33 -11.54 4.01
C GLU A 256 14.17 -12.50 2.83
N ARG A 257 12.94 -12.93 2.51
CA ARG A 257 12.64 -13.78 1.37
C ARG A 257 11.98 -13.02 0.23
N SER A 258 11.03 -12.14 0.54
CA SER A 258 10.35 -11.31 -0.47
C SER A 258 10.52 -9.82 -0.27
N GLY A 259 11.06 -9.44 0.87
CA GLY A 259 11.27 -8.05 1.23
C GLY A 259 11.79 -7.93 2.66
N PHE A 260 11.87 -6.70 3.13
CA PHE A 260 12.31 -6.38 4.47
C PHE A 260 11.24 -5.60 5.24
N ILE A 261 11.22 -5.80 6.54
CA ILE A 261 10.28 -5.14 7.45
C ILE A 261 11.09 -4.30 8.44
N VAL A 262 10.78 -3.01 8.54
CA VAL A 262 11.44 -2.04 9.42
C VAL A 262 10.46 -1.44 10.42
N GLU A 263 10.98 -0.88 11.51
CA GLU A 263 10.18 -0.02 12.38
C GLU A 263 9.84 1.30 11.67
N THR A 264 8.69 1.88 12.02
CA THR A 264 8.30 3.20 11.51
C THR A 264 9.33 4.25 11.89
N GLY A 265 9.80 5.02 10.92
CA GLY A 265 10.84 6.05 11.11
C GLY A 265 12.29 5.53 11.10
N ASP A 266 12.53 4.23 10.98
CA ASP A 266 13.89 3.66 10.91
C ASP A 266 14.47 3.74 9.49
N TYR A 267 14.72 4.98 9.03
CA TYR A 267 15.25 5.24 7.69
C TYR A 267 16.65 4.66 7.47
N LYS A 268 17.42 4.44 8.55
CA LYS A 268 18.76 3.83 8.47
C LYS A 268 18.69 2.35 8.16
N ALA A 269 17.74 1.63 8.76
CA ALA A 269 17.49 0.24 8.40
C ALA A 269 17.04 0.11 6.93
N VAL A 270 16.17 1.02 6.46
CA VAL A 270 15.78 1.06 5.04
C VAL A 270 16.99 1.27 4.14
N ALA A 271 17.85 2.25 4.44
CA ALA A 271 19.07 2.52 3.68
C ALA A 271 20.01 1.31 3.61
N LYS A 272 20.17 0.59 4.74
CA LYS A 272 20.95 -0.64 4.80
C LYS A 272 20.36 -1.74 3.91
N TYR A 273 19.04 -1.91 3.88
CA TYR A 273 18.41 -2.92 3.02
C TYR A 273 18.44 -2.54 1.54
N LEU A 274 18.40 -1.25 1.22
CA LEU A 274 18.70 -0.77 -0.12
C LEU A 274 20.13 -1.12 -0.53
N ASP A 275 21.12 -0.91 0.34
CA ASP A 275 22.51 -1.30 0.09
C ASP A 275 22.66 -2.80 -0.21
N VAL A 276 21.93 -3.65 0.51
CA VAL A 276 21.87 -5.09 0.22
C VAL A 276 21.30 -5.38 -1.18
N LEU A 277 20.18 -4.77 -1.55
CA LEU A 277 19.47 -5.07 -2.81
C LEU A 277 20.17 -4.49 -4.07
N PHE A 278 20.98 -3.45 -3.90
CA PHE A 278 21.80 -2.86 -4.96
C PHE A 278 23.25 -3.36 -4.95
N GLY A 279 23.74 -3.90 -3.84
CA GLY A 279 25.10 -4.41 -3.68
C GLY A 279 25.25 -5.90 -4.00
N ASP A 280 24.17 -6.69 -3.87
CA ASP A 280 24.17 -8.15 -4.08
C ASP A 280 23.10 -8.55 -5.13
N GLU A 281 23.54 -8.73 -6.37
CA GLU A 281 22.68 -9.12 -7.49
C GLU A 281 22.06 -10.52 -7.34
N ASP A 282 22.77 -11.46 -6.72
CA ASP A 282 22.28 -12.83 -6.57
C ASP A 282 21.18 -12.86 -5.51
N ARG A 283 21.39 -12.18 -4.39
CA ARG A 283 20.36 -11.99 -3.36
C ARG A 283 19.14 -11.24 -3.89
N TYR A 284 19.34 -10.21 -4.71
CA TYR A 284 18.24 -9.51 -5.35
C TYR A 284 17.40 -10.46 -6.23
N LYS A 285 18.05 -11.24 -7.11
CA LYS A 285 17.36 -12.18 -8.01
C LYS A 285 16.60 -13.26 -7.25
N GLU A 286 17.19 -13.81 -6.19
CA GLU A 286 16.52 -14.79 -5.33
C GLU A 286 15.26 -14.17 -4.70
N MET A 287 15.38 -12.98 -4.14
CA MET A 287 14.27 -12.28 -3.49
C MET A 287 13.18 -11.89 -4.49
N SER A 288 13.55 -11.37 -5.66
CA SER A 288 12.64 -10.99 -6.75
C SER A 288 11.84 -12.19 -7.25
N LYS A 289 12.51 -13.32 -7.50
CA LYS A 289 11.85 -14.57 -7.90
C LYS A 289 10.88 -15.07 -6.84
N PHE A 290 11.29 -15.03 -5.56
CA PHE A 290 10.43 -15.46 -4.47
C PHE A 290 9.22 -14.53 -4.34
N ALA A 291 9.42 -13.20 -4.36
CA ALA A 291 8.38 -12.17 -4.33
C ALA A 291 7.24 -12.46 -5.32
N ALA A 292 7.57 -12.72 -6.59
CA ALA A 292 6.59 -12.99 -7.65
C ALA A 292 5.73 -14.24 -7.39
N SER A 293 6.24 -15.21 -6.62
CA SER A 293 5.63 -16.54 -6.49
C SER A 293 4.85 -16.77 -5.19
N HIS A 294 4.95 -15.87 -4.21
CA HIS A 294 4.39 -16.11 -2.87
C HIS A 294 3.17 -15.25 -2.54
N VAL A 295 2.75 -14.35 -3.44
CA VAL A 295 1.56 -13.52 -3.22
C VAL A 295 0.34 -14.44 -3.09
N SER A 296 -0.44 -14.26 -2.02
CA SER A 296 -1.60 -15.11 -1.74
C SER A 296 -2.69 -14.91 -2.79
N ASP A 297 -3.33 -15.99 -3.25
CA ASP A 297 -4.49 -15.91 -4.14
C ASP A 297 -5.66 -15.12 -3.52
N GLU A 298 -5.72 -15.05 -2.18
CA GLU A 298 -6.75 -14.32 -1.43
C GLU A 298 -6.71 -12.80 -1.64
N VAL A 299 -5.58 -12.25 -2.08
CA VAL A 299 -5.46 -10.82 -2.40
C VAL A 299 -5.86 -10.51 -3.85
N GLY A 300 -6.13 -11.53 -4.66
CA GLY A 300 -6.65 -11.36 -6.02
C GLY A 300 -8.18 -11.32 -6.07
N THR A 301 -8.74 -10.71 -7.14
CA THR A 301 -10.19 -10.70 -7.40
C THR A 301 -10.82 -12.09 -7.33
N VAL A 302 -10.17 -13.11 -7.90
CA VAL A 302 -10.70 -14.48 -7.94
C VAL A 302 -10.75 -15.11 -6.55
N GLY A 303 -9.67 -15.05 -5.76
CA GLY A 303 -9.67 -15.60 -4.41
C GLY A 303 -10.70 -14.91 -3.51
N ASN A 304 -10.83 -13.59 -3.63
CA ASN A 304 -11.88 -12.84 -2.94
C ASN A 304 -13.30 -13.27 -3.35
N ALA A 305 -13.53 -13.52 -4.65
CA ALA A 305 -14.81 -14.01 -5.14
C ALA A 305 -15.16 -15.39 -4.56
N VAL A 306 -14.18 -16.29 -4.43
CA VAL A 306 -14.39 -17.60 -3.78
C VAL A 306 -14.82 -17.43 -2.32
N ASN A 307 -14.19 -16.52 -1.57
CA ASN A 307 -14.58 -16.22 -0.19
C ASN A 307 -16.05 -15.75 -0.10
N TRP A 308 -16.47 -14.84 -0.99
CA TRP A 308 -17.85 -14.38 -1.04
C TRP A 308 -18.84 -15.48 -1.44
N MET A 309 -18.47 -16.32 -2.41
CA MET A 309 -19.31 -17.45 -2.83
C MET A 309 -19.48 -18.47 -1.71
N TYR A 310 -18.42 -18.75 -0.94
CA TYR A 310 -18.49 -19.62 0.23
C TYR A 310 -19.46 -19.08 1.27
N LEU A 311 -19.34 -17.80 1.64
CA LEU A 311 -20.26 -17.16 2.60
C LEU A 311 -21.71 -17.21 2.11
N ALA A 312 -21.96 -16.91 0.84
CA ALA A 312 -23.28 -16.95 0.25
C ALA A 312 -23.89 -18.37 0.23
N ASP A 313 -23.12 -19.39 -0.15
CA ASP A 313 -23.57 -20.79 -0.17
C ASP A 313 -23.93 -21.28 1.24
N GLN A 314 -23.04 -21.06 2.21
CA GLN A 314 -23.27 -21.51 3.58
C GLN A 314 -24.49 -20.82 4.21
N MET A 315 -24.59 -19.49 4.08
CA MET A 315 -25.67 -18.75 4.72
C MET A 315 -27.02 -18.97 4.02
N SER A 316 -27.06 -19.17 2.70
CA SER A 316 -28.31 -19.46 1.97
C SER A 316 -28.91 -20.83 2.31
N ARG A 317 -28.07 -21.78 2.76
CA ARG A 317 -28.50 -23.09 3.28
C ARG A 317 -28.95 -23.06 4.74
N GLY A 318 -28.89 -21.89 5.39
CA GLY A 318 -29.18 -21.73 6.81
C GLY A 318 -28.05 -22.20 7.74
N ASN A 319 -26.85 -22.46 7.22
CA ASN A 319 -25.71 -22.81 8.05
C ASN A 319 -25.24 -21.56 8.82
N LYS A 320 -25.01 -21.72 10.12
CA LYS A 320 -24.42 -20.67 10.94
C LYS A 320 -22.90 -20.68 10.78
N ILE A 321 -22.34 -19.58 10.31
CA ILE A 321 -20.89 -19.40 10.20
C ILE A 321 -20.39 -18.69 11.46
N GLU A 322 -19.36 -19.24 12.11
CA GLU A 322 -18.68 -18.59 13.22
C GLU A 322 -17.17 -18.52 12.92
N PRO A 323 -16.69 -17.47 12.21
CA PRO A 323 -15.30 -17.41 11.76
C PRO A 323 -14.30 -17.20 12.92
N ASN A 324 -14.75 -16.65 14.04
CA ASN A 324 -13.95 -16.51 15.27
C ASN A 324 -12.68 -15.65 15.09
N GLY A 325 -12.74 -14.60 14.25
CA GLY A 325 -11.60 -13.74 13.94
C GLY A 325 -10.54 -14.45 13.12
N ARG A 326 -10.97 -15.32 12.21
CA ARG A 326 -10.12 -15.97 11.20
C ARG A 326 -10.58 -15.59 9.81
#